data_AF-A0A956FT43-F1
#
_entry.id   AF-A0A956FT43-F1
#
_cell.length_a   1.000
_cell.length_b   1.000
_cell.length_c   1.000
_cell.angle_alpha   90.00
_cell.angle_beta   90.00
_cell.angle_gamma   90.00
#
_symmetry.space_group_name_H-M   'P 1'
#
loop_
_entity.id
_entity.type
_entity.pdbx_description
1 polymer ?
#
loop_
_entity_poly.entity_id
_entity_poly.type
_entity_poly.pdbx_seq_one_letter_code
_entity_poly.pdbx_strand_id
1 'polypeptide(L)'
;MLRILTFVAILVLGIVAVTGYLVVLPWVSLPDEAPAEIDARWAEVEAWGAATPGSAGPLDALKAALTSVARSSVDPREVDGPALDGGDLDEDARDAVAHLIAWHAGGGGLGPDPCVTEADGIKPAIDIIGALRLAKVAIASADGPDDPALLAALHLGEALRGRGGALFGIVGVTVTDAVRVRAEDRGWPVTPALRASAPKLAEFFPIVARDATCTLRMAELAVDEGEVSDAAGWRGLLQRRVGMEREITMLKWYEGRRLEAAHAVADDPVALAAALAQPPPEQLPNSLLIRAMAFDISGKVGSFAEMVERYDAFVR
;
A
#
# COMPACT_ATOMS: atom_id res chain seq x y z
N MET A 1 -40.10 47.45 18.85
CA MET A 1 -39.36 46.33 19.47
C MET A 1 -39.75 44.97 18.88
N LEU A 2 -41.03 44.58 18.86
CA LEU A 2 -41.49 43.28 18.35
C LEU A 2 -41.10 43.01 16.87
N ARG A 3 -41.25 44.00 15.97
CA ARG A 3 -40.88 43.86 14.54
C ARG A 3 -39.38 43.64 14.31
N ILE A 4 -38.52 44.23 15.16
CA ILE A 4 -37.06 44.06 15.06
C ILE A 4 -36.67 42.65 15.51
N LEU A 5 -37.28 42.15 16.60
CA LEU A 5 -37.06 40.78 17.08
C LEU A 5 -37.50 39.72 16.07
N THR A 6 -38.64 39.91 15.40
CA THR A 6 -39.11 39.00 14.34
C THR A 6 -38.16 38.96 13.14
N PHE A 7 -37.65 40.11 12.69
CA PHE A 7 -36.70 40.17 11.58
C PHE A 7 -35.38 39.46 11.91
N VAL A 8 -34.83 39.69 13.10
CA VAL A 8 -33.61 39.02 13.56
C VAL A 8 -33.81 37.50 13.66
N ALA A 9 -34.96 37.05 14.18
CA ALA A 9 -35.26 35.62 14.27
C ALA A 9 -35.33 34.93 12.90
N ILE A 10 -35.96 35.56 11.90
CA ILE A 10 -36.04 35.03 10.53
C ILE A 10 -34.64 34.96 9.90
N LEU A 11 -33.83 36.01 10.07
CA LEU A 11 -32.46 36.04 9.55
C LEU A 11 -31.60 34.92 10.15
N VAL A 12 -31.69 34.71 11.47
CA VAL A 12 -30.97 33.63 12.16
C VAL A 12 -31.42 32.26 11.67
N LEU A 13 -32.73 32.02 11.54
CA LEU A 13 -33.25 30.76 10.99
C LEU A 13 -32.81 30.54 9.53
N GLY A 14 -32.79 31.59 8.72
CA GLY A 14 -32.27 31.54 7.36
C GLY A 14 -30.79 31.17 7.31
N ILE A 15 -29.96 31.78 8.16
CA ILE A 15 -28.53 31.44 8.28
C ILE A 15 -28.37 29.99 8.72
N VAL A 16 -29.09 29.54 9.75
CA VAL A 16 -29.03 28.15 10.24
C VAL A 16 -29.44 27.16 9.15
N ALA A 17 -30.50 27.47 8.39
CA ALA A 17 -30.95 26.61 7.28
C ALA A 17 -29.90 26.55 6.15
N VAL A 18 -29.34 27.70 5.75
CA VAL A 18 -28.31 27.77 4.70
C VAL A 18 -27.03 27.06 5.15
N THR A 19 -26.56 27.29 6.37
CA THR A 19 -25.40 26.60 6.93
C THR A 19 -25.66 25.10 7.07
N GLY A 20 -26.83 24.69 7.55
CA GLY A 20 -27.22 23.29 7.62
C GLY A 20 -27.19 22.62 6.24
N TYR A 21 -27.75 23.27 5.23
CA TYR A 21 -27.84 22.73 3.87
C TYR A 21 -26.51 22.71 3.11
N LEU A 22 -25.73 23.81 3.17
CA LEU A 22 -24.50 23.93 2.38
C LEU A 22 -23.26 23.38 3.09
N VAL A 23 -23.25 23.35 4.42
CA VAL A 23 -22.06 22.99 5.21
C VAL A 23 -22.23 21.65 5.92
N VAL A 24 -23.42 21.33 6.43
CA VAL A 24 -23.60 20.08 7.20
C VAL A 24 -24.08 18.94 6.31
N LEU A 25 -25.08 19.19 5.46
CA LEU A 25 -25.69 18.18 4.60
C LEU A 25 -24.67 17.39 3.76
N PRO A 26 -23.69 18.04 3.07
CA PRO A 26 -22.73 17.31 2.24
C PRO A 26 -21.81 16.37 3.02
N TRP A 27 -21.63 16.62 4.32
CA TRP A 27 -20.79 15.84 5.23
C TRP A 27 -21.54 14.69 5.91
N VAL A 28 -22.87 14.66 5.80
CA VAL A 28 -23.70 13.59 6.37
C VAL A 28 -24.46 12.81 5.29
N SER A 29 -24.52 13.32 4.06
CA SER A 29 -25.14 12.63 2.93
C SER A 29 -24.31 11.43 2.49
N LEU A 30 -25.00 10.34 2.19
CA LEU A 30 -24.49 9.18 1.45
C LEU A 30 -24.38 9.52 -0.05
N PRO A 31 -23.63 8.72 -0.83
CA PRO A 31 -23.69 8.85 -2.28
C PRO A 31 -25.11 8.56 -2.79
N ASP A 32 -25.49 9.14 -3.93
CA ASP A 32 -26.80 8.91 -4.57
C ASP A 32 -26.93 7.50 -5.19
N GLU A 33 -25.88 6.69 -5.09
CA GLU A 33 -25.81 5.32 -5.62
C GLU A 33 -26.37 4.30 -4.62
N ALA A 34 -27.03 3.25 -5.12
CA ALA A 34 -27.64 2.26 -4.24
C ALA A 34 -26.57 1.46 -3.49
N PRO A 35 -26.73 1.16 -2.18
CA PRO A 35 -25.74 0.40 -1.41
C PRO A 35 -25.35 -0.95 -2.06
N ALA A 36 -26.31 -1.65 -2.65
CA ALA A 36 -26.06 -2.91 -3.34
C ALA A 36 -25.16 -2.76 -4.58
N GLU A 37 -25.22 -1.63 -5.29
CA GLU A 37 -24.34 -1.35 -6.44
C GLU A 37 -22.92 -1.03 -5.97
N ILE A 38 -22.79 -0.31 -4.85
CA ILE A 38 -21.51 -0.02 -4.21
C ILE A 38 -20.83 -1.31 -3.75
N ASP A 39 -21.57 -2.17 -3.04
CA ASP A 39 -21.04 -3.44 -2.54
C ASP A 39 -20.70 -4.41 -3.69
N ALA A 40 -21.50 -4.44 -4.76
CA ALA A 40 -21.19 -5.24 -5.94
C ALA A 40 -19.89 -4.78 -6.62
N ARG A 41 -19.70 -3.47 -6.81
CA ARG A 41 -18.44 -2.92 -7.34
C ARG A 41 -17.27 -3.22 -6.40
N TRP A 42 -17.48 -3.13 -5.09
CA TRP A 42 -16.43 -3.41 -4.13
C TRP A 42 -15.96 -4.88 -4.16
N ALA A 43 -16.88 -5.83 -4.37
CA ALA A 43 -16.51 -7.23 -4.55
C ALA A 43 -15.59 -7.44 -5.77
N GLU A 44 -15.74 -6.63 -6.83
CA GLU A 44 -14.80 -6.65 -7.95
C GLU A 44 -13.42 -6.10 -7.54
N VAL A 45 -13.38 -5.03 -6.76
CA VAL A 45 -12.11 -4.50 -6.18
C VAL A 45 -11.39 -5.56 -5.36
N GLU A 46 -12.11 -6.29 -4.51
CA GLU A 46 -11.56 -7.40 -3.72
C GLU A 46 -11.01 -8.51 -4.62
N ALA A 47 -11.71 -8.83 -5.71
CA ALA A 47 -11.26 -9.82 -6.68
C ALA A 47 -9.99 -9.35 -7.45
N TRP A 48 -9.92 -8.07 -7.82
CA TRP A 48 -8.73 -7.48 -8.46
C TRP A 48 -7.52 -7.45 -7.51
N GLY A 49 -7.75 -7.13 -6.23
CA GLY A 49 -6.73 -7.04 -5.19
C GLY A 49 -6.31 -8.39 -4.60
N ALA A 50 -6.92 -9.50 -5.03
CA ALA A 50 -6.65 -10.82 -4.48
C ALA A 50 -5.14 -11.16 -4.47
N ALA A 51 -4.69 -11.84 -3.41
CA ALA A 51 -3.29 -12.21 -3.25
C ALA A 51 -2.86 -13.23 -4.31
N THR A 52 -1.62 -13.12 -4.79
CA THR A 52 -1.03 -14.12 -5.67
C THR A 52 -0.79 -15.43 -4.92
N PRO A 53 -1.17 -16.60 -5.48
CA PRO A 53 -0.86 -17.91 -4.90
C PRO A 53 0.64 -18.07 -4.61
N GLY A 54 0.98 -18.69 -3.47
CA GLY A 54 2.37 -18.97 -3.07
C GLY A 54 2.95 -18.02 -2.01
N SER A 55 2.42 -16.80 -1.88
CA SER A 55 2.91 -15.83 -0.88
C SER A 55 2.34 -16.03 0.53
N ALA A 56 1.59 -17.12 0.80
CA ALA A 56 0.84 -17.34 2.06
C ALA A 56 1.60 -18.12 3.15
N GLY A 57 2.89 -18.39 2.97
CA GLY A 57 3.73 -19.14 3.92
C GLY A 57 4.05 -18.40 5.24
N PRO A 58 4.78 -19.07 6.16
CA PRO A 58 5.04 -18.58 7.51
C PRO A 58 5.95 -17.34 7.52
N LEU A 59 5.61 -16.39 8.40
CA LEU A 59 6.27 -15.09 8.52
C LEU A 59 7.42 -15.09 9.55
N ASP A 60 7.52 -16.08 10.44
CA ASP A 60 8.40 -16.05 11.60
C ASP A 60 9.89 -15.87 11.25
N ALA A 61 10.37 -16.59 10.24
CA ALA A 61 11.75 -16.45 9.77
C ALA A 61 12.03 -15.06 9.18
N LEU A 62 11.05 -14.46 8.49
CA LEU A 62 11.16 -13.09 8.00
C LEU A 62 11.13 -12.08 9.16
N LYS A 63 10.29 -12.27 10.18
CA LYS A 63 10.31 -11.43 11.40
C LYS A 63 11.66 -11.47 12.10
N ALA A 64 12.27 -12.65 12.19
CA ALA A 64 13.63 -12.80 12.74
C ALA A 64 14.65 -12.02 11.90
N ALA A 65 14.60 -12.13 10.57
CA ALA A 65 15.46 -11.38 9.68
C ALA A 65 15.31 -9.85 9.85
N LEU A 66 14.06 -9.36 9.93
CA LEU A 66 13.76 -7.95 10.14
C LEU A 66 14.22 -7.44 11.51
N THR A 67 14.10 -8.27 12.56
CA THR A 67 14.58 -7.93 13.90
C THR A 67 16.10 -7.80 13.93
N SER A 68 16.82 -8.69 13.23
CA SER A 68 18.28 -8.61 13.13
C SER A 68 18.73 -7.41 12.29
N VAL A 69 18.13 -7.17 11.12
CA VAL A 69 18.52 -6.01 10.28
C VAL A 69 18.24 -4.67 10.97
N ALA A 70 17.22 -4.58 11.83
CA ALA A 70 16.93 -3.38 12.60
C ALA A 70 18.03 -3.05 13.62
N ARG A 71 18.74 -4.06 14.14
CA ARG A 71 19.86 -3.90 15.08
C ARG A 71 21.20 -3.68 14.40
N SER A 72 21.33 -4.07 13.13
CA SER A 72 22.53 -3.85 12.33
C SER A 72 22.89 -2.36 12.22
N SER A 73 24.18 -2.10 12.11
CA SER A 73 24.78 -0.77 11.92
C SER A 73 24.94 -0.38 10.45
N VAL A 74 24.77 -1.31 9.50
CA VAL A 74 24.96 -1.08 8.05
C VAL A 74 24.02 0.02 7.55
N ASP A 75 24.53 1.19 7.13
CA ASP A 75 23.68 2.29 6.67
C ASP A 75 22.98 1.86 5.36
N PRO A 76 21.63 1.92 5.27
CA PRO A 76 20.90 1.66 4.03
C PRO A 76 21.40 2.43 2.80
N ARG A 77 22.07 3.59 2.99
CA ARG A 77 22.68 4.41 1.94
C ARG A 77 24.03 3.88 1.48
N GLU A 78 24.79 3.22 2.37
CA GLU A 78 26.05 2.58 2.00
C GLU A 78 25.81 1.36 1.10
N VAL A 79 24.61 0.76 1.18
CA VAL A 79 24.20 -0.37 0.36
C VAL A 79 23.87 -0.01 -1.09
N ASP A 80 23.63 1.29 -1.38
CA ASP A 80 23.54 1.81 -2.76
C ASP A 80 24.92 2.09 -3.37
N GLY A 81 26.00 1.82 -2.62
CA GLY A 81 27.39 2.00 -3.00
C GLY A 81 28.05 0.70 -3.54
N PRO A 82 29.40 0.62 -3.52
CA PRO A 82 30.11 -0.58 -3.95
C PRO A 82 29.71 -1.81 -3.11
N ALA A 83 30.02 -3.00 -3.63
CA ALA A 83 29.77 -4.26 -2.93
C ALA A 83 30.26 -4.25 -1.48
N LEU A 84 29.39 -4.62 -0.55
CA LEU A 84 29.80 -5.01 0.79
C LEU A 84 30.46 -6.39 0.67
N ASP A 85 31.71 -6.51 1.08
CA ASP A 85 32.30 -7.83 1.25
C ASP A 85 31.83 -8.46 2.59
N GLY A 86 32.03 -9.76 2.78
CA GLY A 86 31.61 -10.44 4.01
C GLY A 86 32.26 -9.90 5.29
N GLY A 87 33.33 -9.11 5.17
CA GLY A 87 34.01 -8.43 6.27
C GLY A 87 33.36 -7.09 6.65
N ASP A 88 32.64 -6.47 5.72
CA ASP A 88 31.88 -5.22 5.92
C ASP A 88 30.54 -5.44 6.65
N LEU A 89 30.09 -6.69 6.77
CA LEU A 89 28.86 -7.03 7.49
C LEU A 89 29.11 -7.31 8.98
N ASP A 90 28.42 -6.56 9.82
CA ASP A 90 28.30 -6.90 11.24
C ASP A 90 27.55 -8.23 11.46
N GLU A 91 27.62 -8.74 12.69
CA GLU A 91 27.01 -10.02 13.07
C GLU A 91 25.50 -10.01 12.84
N ASP A 92 24.82 -8.92 13.19
CA ASP A 92 23.38 -8.78 13.01
C ASP A 92 22.97 -8.77 11.51
N ALA A 93 23.77 -8.16 10.62
CA ALA A 93 23.54 -8.21 9.17
C ALA A 93 23.70 -9.63 8.62
N ARG A 94 24.73 -10.36 9.05
CA ARG A 94 24.94 -11.77 8.65
C ARG A 94 23.80 -12.66 9.10
N ASP A 95 23.34 -12.49 10.34
CA ASP A 95 22.19 -13.21 10.88
C ASP A 95 20.90 -12.86 10.12
N ALA A 96 20.70 -11.59 9.76
CA ALA A 96 19.54 -11.14 9.00
C ALA A 96 19.48 -11.84 7.62
N VAL A 97 20.60 -11.89 6.90
CA VAL A 97 20.70 -12.58 5.60
C VAL A 97 20.47 -14.08 5.76
N ALA A 98 21.07 -14.72 6.79
CA ALA A 98 20.85 -16.14 7.05
C ALA A 98 19.37 -16.46 7.32
N HIS A 99 18.67 -15.62 8.08
CA HIS A 99 17.23 -15.76 8.32
C HIS A 99 16.39 -15.54 7.05
N LEU A 100 16.77 -14.59 6.19
CA LEU A 100 16.11 -14.38 4.90
C LEU A 100 16.26 -15.59 3.99
N ILE A 101 17.47 -16.19 3.92
CA ILE A 101 17.72 -17.41 3.16
C ILE A 101 16.87 -18.57 3.70
N ALA A 102 16.81 -18.73 5.03
CA ALA A 102 15.98 -19.76 5.65
C ALA A 102 14.48 -19.56 5.37
N TRP A 103 14.01 -18.30 5.39
CA TRP A 103 12.64 -17.94 5.00
C TRP A 103 12.35 -18.32 3.55
N HIS A 104 13.26 -17.99 2.62
CA HIS A 104 13.15 -18.35 1.22
C HIS A 104 13.09 -19.88 1.02
N ALA A 105 13.99 -20.63 1.67
CA ALA A 105 14.02 -22.08 1.62
C ALA A 105 12.74 -22.73 2.21
N GLY A 106 12.09 -22.07 3.16
CA GLY A 106 10.80 -22.46 3.73
C GLY A 106 9.58 -22.11 2.87
N GLY A 107 9.77 -21.54 1.68
CA GLY A 107 8.70 -21.19 0.75
C GLY A 107 8.32 -19.71 0.70
N GLY A 108 8.96 -18.83 1.48
CA GLY A 108 8.96 -17.38 1.25
C GLY A 108 7.60 -16.66 1.39
N GLY A 109 6.84 -16.92 2.45
CA GLY A 109 5.51 -16.31 2.63
C GLY A 109 5.44 -15.07 3.52
N LEU A 110 4.38 -14.27 3.33
CA LEU A 110 4.04 -13.09 4.16
C LEU A 110 2.80 -13.32 5.06
N GLY A 111 2.46 -14.57 5.33
CA GLY A 111 1.28 -14.95 6.13
C GLY A 111 -0.04 -14.94 5.34
N PRO A 112 -1.15 -15.34 5.98
CA PRO A 112 -2.44 -15.48 5.31
C PRO A 112 -3.06 -14.14 4.94
N ASP A 113 -2.80 -13.09 5.72
CA ASP A 113 -3.42 -11.78 5.57
C ASP A 113 -2.84 -11.00 4.38
N PRO A 114 -3.65 -10.64 3.36
CA PRO A 114 -3.19 -9.83 2.23
C PRO A 114 -2.87 -8.38 2.63
N CYS A 115 -3.25 -7.94 3.82
CA CYS A 115 -2.95 -6.62 4.33
C CYS A 115 -1.73 -6.59 5.22
N VAL A 116 -1.15 -7.76 5.50
CA VAL A 116 0.06 -7.93 6.30
C VAL A 116 -0.07 -7.13 7.60
N THR A 117 -1.17 -7.34 8.34
CA THR A 117 -1.40 -6.72 9.64
C THR A 117 -1.18 -7.75 10.76
N GLU A 118 -0.78 -7.28 11.94
CA GLU A 118 -0.75 -8.14 13.13
C GLU A 118 -2.17 -8.51 13.56
N ALA A 119 -2.30 -9.61 14.33
CA ALA A 119 -3.59 -10.10 14.81
C ALA A 119 -4.35 -9.05 15.66
N ASP A 120 -3.63 -8.08 16.23
CA ASP A 120 -4.15 -6.94 17.01
C ASP A 120 -4.47 -5.70 16.12
N GLY A 121 -4.68 -5.91 14.81
CA GLY A 121 -5.56 -5.09 13.99
C GLY A 121 -4.97 -3.88 13.27
N ILE A 122 -3.97 -3.18 13.82
CA ILE A 122 -3.59 -1.85 13.30
C ILE A 122 -2.12 -1.73 12.84
N LYS A 123 -1.23 -2.63 13.27
CA LYS A 123 0.20 -2.54 12.92
C LYS A 123 0.53 -3.40 11.71
N PRO A 124 1.31 -2.88 10.75
CA PRO A 124 1.84 -3.73 9.70
C PRO A 124 2.74 -4.81 10.34
N ALA A 125 2.48 -6.07 10.02
CA ALA A 125 3.24 -7.23 10.47
C ALA A 125 4.67 -7.26 9.92
N ILE A 126 4.97 -6.41 8.95
CA ILE A 126 6.29 -6.22 8.33
C ILE A 126 6.64 -4.74 8.34
N ASP A 127 7.79 -4.40 8.91
CA ASP A 127 8.42 -3.10 8.69
C ASP A 127 8.93 -3.03 7.25
N ILE A 128 8.28 -2.18 6.45
CA ILE A 128 8.58 -2.06 5.03
C ILE A 128 9.96 -1.45 4.75
N ILE A 129 10.43 -0.55 5.62
CA ILE A 129 11.77 0.03 5.54
C ILE A 129 12.79 -1.04 5.91
N GLY A 130 12.51 -1.81 6.96
CA GLY A 130 13.28 -2.99 7.34
C GLY A 130 13.38 -4.01 6.20
N ALA A 131 12.28 -4.28 5.48
CA ALA A 131 12.27 -5.22 4.35
C ALA A 131 13.15 -4.74 3.19
N LEU A 132 13.07 -3.44 2.83
CA LEU A 132 13.95 -2.86 1.82
C LEU A 132 15.43 -2.94 2.25
N ARG A 133 15.73 -2.58 3.50
CA ARG A 133 17.09 -2.66 4.05
C ARG A 133 17.62 -4.09 4.01
N LEU A 134 16.82 -5.06 4.46
CA LEU A 134 17.15 -6.48 4.45
C LEU A 134 17.48 -6.97 3.05
N ALA A 135 16.63 -6.66 2.07
CA ALA A 135 16.84 -7.03 0.68
C ALA A 135 18.14 -6.42 0.14
N LYS A 136 18.38 -5.12 0.37
CA LYS A 136 19.61 -4.45 -0.07
C LYS A 136 20.85 -5.11 0.53
N VAL A 137 20.86 -5.40 1.84
CA VAL A 137 21.99 -6.08 2.50
C VAL A 137 22.26 -7.44 1.86
N ALA A 138 21.21 -8.23 1.63
CA ALA A 138 21.32 -9.52 0.96
C ALA A 138 21.90 -9.40 -0.47
N ILE A 139 21.41 -8.43 -1.26
CA ILE A 139 21.91 -8.14 -2.62
C ILE A 139 23.39 -7.73 -2.60
N ALA A 140 23.77 -6.85 -1.67
CA ALA A 140 25.14 -6.37 -1.57
C ALA A 140 26.12 -7.48 -1.17
N SER A 141 25.68 -8.40 -0.31
CA SER A 141 26.45 -9.55 0.18
C SER A 141 26.59 -10.71 -0.82
N ALA A 142 25.81 -10.71 -1.90
CA ALA A 142 25.80 -11.81 -2.85
C ALA A 142 27.09 -11.86 -3.70
N ASP A 143 27.66 -13.06 -3.83
CA ASP A 143 28.89 -13.32 -4.57
C ASP A 143 28.65 -13.66 -6.06
N GLY A 144 27.42 -14.00 -6.42
CA GLY A 144 27.06 -14.38 -7.78
C GLY A 144 25.55 -14.36 -8.06
N PRO A 145 25.15 -14.63 -9.31
CA PRO A 145 23.75 -14.53 -9.73
C PRO A 145 22.86 -15.69 -9.22
N ASP A 146 23.46 -16.78 -8.74
CA ASP A 146 22.78 -17.92 -8.12
C ASP A 146 23.00 -17.98 -6.60
N ASP A 147 23.51 -16.89 -6.01
CA ASP A 147 23.74 -16.80 -4.58
C ASP A 147 22.40 -16.90 -3.81
N PRO A 148 22.32 -17.75 -2.76
CA PRO A 148 21.09 -17.88 -1.96
C PRO A 148 20.57 -16.56 -1.39
N ALA A 149 21.44 -15.62 -1.01
CA ALA A 149 21.04 -14.31 -0.50
C ALA A 149 20.33 -13.49 -1.59
N LEU A 150 20.86 -13.50 -2.81
CA LEU A 150 20.27 -12.82 -3.97
C LEU A 150 18.91 -13.41 -4.32
N LEU A 151 18.82 -14.74 -4.38
CA LEU A 151 17.57 -15.46 -4.68
C LEU A 151 16.50 -15.20 -3.61
N ALA A 152 16.92 -15.13 -2.34
CA ALA A 152 16.01 -14.80 -1.25
C ALA A 152 15.52 -13.34 -1.31
N ALA A 153 16.39 -12.39 -1.70
CA ALA A 153 15.99 -11.01 -1.94
C ALA A 153 15.02 -10.87 -3.13
N LEU A 154 15.27 -11.58 -4.24
CA LEU A 154 14.34 -11.63 -5.38
C LEU A 154 12.97 -12.17 -4.96
N HIS A 155 12.94 -13.28 -4.22
CA HIS A 155 11.69 -13.86 -3.73
C HIS A 155 10.98 -12.92 -2.74
N LEU A 156 11.71 -12.18 -1.90
CA LEU A 156 11.12 -11.13 -1.07
C LEU A 156 10.47 -10.04 -1.93
N GLY A 157 11.15 -9.57 -2.98
CA GLY A 157 10.59 -8.61 -3.93
C GLY A 157 9.27 -9.11 -4.56
N GLU A 158 9.25 -10.35 -5.04
CA GLU A 158 8.05 -11.00 -5.58
C GLU A 158 6.93 -11.12 -4.54
N ALA A 159 7.24 -11.56 -3.32
CA ALA A 159 6.25 -11.73 -2.26
C ALA A 159 5.59 -10.40 -1.88
N LEU A 160 6.37 -9.31 -1.81
CA LEU A 160 5.86 -7.96 -1.51
C LEU A 160 4.93 -7.46 -2.63
N ARG A 161 5.24 -7.69 -3.91
CA ARG A 161 4.34 -7.36 -5.04
C ARG A 161 3.08 -8.22 -5.05
N GLY A 162 3.24 -9.51 -4.80
CA GLY A 162 2.15 -10.49 -4.85
C GLY A 162 1.16 -10.39 -3.70
N ARG A 163 1.55 -9.77 -2.58
CA ARG A 163 0.73 -9.78 -1.38
C ARG A 163 0.52 -8.46 -0.67
N GLY A 164 1.38 -7.44 -0.83
CA GLY A 164 1.17 -6.19 -0.12
C GLY A 164 0.41 -5.14 -0.92
N GLY A 165 -0.03 -4.07 -0.25
CA GLY A 165 -0.61 -2.88 -0.89
C GLY A 165 0.42 -2.06 -1.68
N ALA A 166 0.09 -0.81 -1.97
CA ALA A 166 0.85 0.06 -2.86
C ALA A 166 2.34 0.18 -2.48
N LEU A 167 2.60 0.51 -1.22
CA LEU A 167 3.96 0.72 -0.74
C LEU A 167 4.79 -0.58 -0.83
N PHE A 168 4.20 -1.72 -0.45
CA PHE A 168 4.84 -3.03 -0.54
C PHE A 168 5.15 -3.40 -1.99
N GLY A 169 4.21 -3.17 -2.90
CA GLY A 169 4.43 -3.38 -4.33
C GLY A 169 5.56 -2.53 -4.89
N ILE A 170 5.62 -1.24 -4.52
CA ILE A 170 6.71 -0.33 -4.90
C ILE A 170 8.05 -0.83 -4.37
N VAL A 171 8.14 -1.18 -3.09
CA VAL A 171 9.36 -1.73 -2.50
C VAL A 171 9.74 -3.03 -3.17
N GLY A 172 8.79 -3.91 -3.48
CA GLY A 172 9.03 -5.15 -4.19
C GLY A 172 9.63 -4.94 -5.58
N VAL A 173 9.19 -3.93 -6.32
CA VAL A 173 9.84 -3.54 -7.59
C VAL A 173 11.22 -2.95 -7.36
N THR A 174 11.37 -2.05 -6.37
CA THR A 174 12.68 -1.45 -6.03
C THR A 174 13.72 -2.51 -5.68
N VAL A 175 13.33 -3.55 -4.94
CA VAL A 175 14.20 -4.69 -4.62
C VAL A 175 14.66 -5.40 -5.91
N THR A 176 13.74 -5.67 -6.83
CA THR A 176 14.10 -6.32 -8.10
C THR A 176 14.97 -5.42 -8.98
N ASP A 177 14.70 -4.11 -9.05
CA ASP A 177 15.55 -3.15 -9.77
C ASP A 177 16.96 -3.07 -9.16
N ALA A 178 17.09 -3.12 -7.83
CA ALA A 178 18.38 -3.17 -7.16
C ALA A 178 19.17 -4.44 -7.52
N VAL A 179 18.50 -5.59 -7.66
CA VAL A 179 19.14 -6.82 -8.17
C VAL A 179 19.63 -6.64 -9.61
N ARG A 180 18.86 -5.99 -10.48
CA ARG A 180 19.29 -5.68 -11.86
C ARG A 180 20.54 -4.81 -11.86
N VAL A 181 20.50 -3.67 -11.17
CA VAL A 181 21.65 -2.75 -11.07
C VAL A 181 22.88 -3.51 -10.61
N ARG A 182 22.73 -4.34 -9.58
CA ARG A 182 23.82 -5.18 -9.07
C ARG A 182 24.37 -6.15 -10.11
N ALA A 183 23.49 -6.83 -10.85
CA ALA A 183 23.89 -7.78 -11.87
C ALA A 183 24.63 -7.08 -13.02
N GLU A 184 24.17 -5.91 -13.46
CA GLU A 184 24.83 -5.08 -14.47
C GLU A 184 26.23 -4.64 -14.01
N ASP A 185 26.33 -4.07 -12.80
CA ASP A 185 27.59 -3.57 -12.23
C ASP A 185 28.66 -4.67 -12.11
N ARG A 186 28.22 -5.91 -11.83
CA ARG A 186 29.12 -7.07 -11.69
C ARG A 186 29.32 -7.85 -12.99
N GLY A 187 28.63 -7.49 -14.07
CA GLY A 187 28.65 -8.24 -15.33
C GLY A 187 28.11 -9.66 -15.18
N TRP A 188 27.14 -9.87 -14.30
CA TRP A 188 26.52 -11.18 -14.09
C TRP A 188 25.60 -11.54 -15.26
N PRO A 189 25.56 -12.82 -15.68
CA PRO A 189 24.63 -13.26 -16.70
C PRO A 189 23.19 -13.24 -16.20
N VAL A 190 22.24 -13.01 -17.12
CA VAL A 190 20.80 -13.13 -16.84
C VAL A 190 20.43 -14.61 -16.63
N THR A 191 20.13 -14.97 -15.38
CA THR A 191 19.72 -16.33 -14.98
C THR A 191 18.21 -16.54 -15.16
N PRO A 192 17.72 -17.79 -15.17
CA PRO A 192 16.29 -18.08 -15.17
C PRO A 192 15.54 -17.44 -13.98
N ALA A 193 16.18 -17.36 -12.81
CA ALA A 193 15.59 -16.71 -11.63
C ALA A 193 15.34 -15.22 -11.90
N LEU A 194 16.33 -14.50 -12.43
CA LEU A 194 16.18 -13.07 -12.79
C LEU A 194 15.04 -12.85 -13.79
N ARG A 195 14.91 -13.72 -14.81
CA ARG A 195 13.79 -13.61 -15.76
C ARG A 195 12.43 -13.88 -15.11
N ALA A 196 12.36 -14.90 -14.26
CA ALA A 196 11.11 -15.27 -13.59
C ALA A 196 10.62 -14.17 -12.64
N SER A 197 11.55 -13.48 -11.98
CA SER A 197 11.30 -12.41 -11.03
C SER A 197 11.06 -11.04 -11.65
N ALA A 198 11.08 -10.92 -12.98
CA ALA A 198 10.87 -9.65 -13.67
C ALA A 198 9.52 -9.02 -13.27
N PRO A 199 9.50 -7.76 -12.80
CA PRO A 199 8.26 -7.08 -12.48
C PRO A 199 7.47 -6.84 -13.77
N LYS A 200 6.14 -6.83 -13.68
CA LYS A 200 5.26 -6.66 -14.84
C LYS A 200 4.33 -5.49 -14.62
N LEU A 201 4.05 -4.73 -15.68
CA LEU A 201 3.10 -3.62 -15.60
C LEU A 201 1.72 -4.10 -15.09
N ALA A 202 1.30 -5.29 -15.53
CA ALA A 202 0.06 -5.93 -15.09
C ALA A 202 -0.03 -6.21 -13.58
N GLU A 203 1.09 -6.14 -12.83
CA GLU A 203 1.09 -6.28 -11.38
C GLU A 203 0.62 -4.99 -10.68
N PHE A 204 0.75 -3.83 -11.33
CA PHE A 204 0.49 -2.53 -10.70
C PHE A 204 -0.97 -2.38 -10.28
N PHE A 205 -1.92 -2.67 -11.18
CA PHE A 205 -3.33 -2.49 -10.89
C PHE A 205 -3.81 -3.38 -9.71
N PRO A 206 -3.52 -4.69 -9.65
CA PRO A 206 -3.79 -5.52 -8.48
C PRO A 206 -3.20 -4.99 -7.18
N ILE A 207 -1.98 -4.43 -7.22
CA ILE A 207 -1.33 -3.81 -6.05
C ILE A 207 -2.17 -2.63 -5.51
N VAL A 208 -2.66 -1.76 -6.39
CA VAL A 208 -3.50 -0.61 -5.99
C VAL A 208 -4.87 -1.05 -5.49
N ALA A 209 -5.49 -2.04 -6.15
CA ALA A 209 -6.76 -2.59 -5.72
C ALA A 209 -6.65 -3.20 -4.30
N ARG A 210 -5.54 -3.91 -4.02
CA ARG A 210 -5.23 -4.46 -2.70
C ARG A 210 -5.02 -3.37 -1.65
N ASP A 211 -4.34 -2.29 -2.02
CA ASP A 211 -4.14 -1.13 -1.14
C ASP A 211 -5.47 -0.54 -0.66
N ALA A 212 -6.43 -0.37 -1.57
CA ALA A 212 -7.78 0.08 -1.25
C ALA A 212 -8.51 -0.91 -0.32
N THR A 213 -8.38 -2.21 -0.56
CA THR A 213 -8.98 -3.24 0.31
C THR A 213 -8.42 -3.20 1.72
N CYS A 214 -7.11 -3.07 1.84
CA CYS A 214 -6.43 -3.00 3.13
C CYS A 214 -6.73 -1.71 3.87
N THR A 215 -6.86 -0.61 3.14
CA THR A 215 -7.27 0.67 3.68
C THR A 215 -8.69 0.62 4.24
N LEU A 216 -9.63 0.00 3.52
CA LEU A 216 -10.99 -0.23 4.03
C LEU A 216 -10.97 -1.09 5.30
N ARG A 217 -10.25 -2.22 5.28
CA ARG A 217 -10.19 -3.11 6.44
C ARG A 217 -9.62 -2.43 7.69
N MET A 218 -8.59 -1.61 7.52
CA MET A 218 -8.03 -0.79 8.60
C MET A 218 -9.07 0.21 9.14
N ALA A 219 -9.85 0.83 8.25
CA ALA A 219 -10.92 1.72 8.65
C ALA A 219 -12.03 0.98 9.41
N GLU A 220 -12.43 -0.22 8.97
CA GLU A 220 -13.41 -1.08 9.65
C GLU A 220 -12.94 -1.51 11.04
N LEU A 221 -11.68 -1.93 11.18
CA LEU A 221 -11.10 -2.30 12.48
C LEU A 221 -11.06 -1.11 13.46
N ALA A 222 -10.69 0.09 12.97
CA ALA A 222 -10.73 1.31 13.78
C ALA A 222 -12.15 1.67 14.25
N VAL A 223 -13.20 1.27 13.50
CA VAL A 223 -14.60 1.40 13.95
C VAL A 223 -14.91 0.42 15.08
N ASP A 224 -14.53 -0.84 14.89
CA ASP A 224 -14.83 -1.93 15.83
C ASP A 224 -14.13 -1.75 17.17
N GLU A 225 -12.90 -1.22 17.19
CA GLU A 225 -12.13 -0.96 18.42
C GLU A 225 -12.61 0.29 19.18
N GLY A 226 -13.50 1.09 18.60
CA GLY A 226 -14.05 2.28 19.25
C GLY A 226 -13.05 3.43 19.44
N GLU A 227 -11.91 3.40 18.74
CA GLU A 227 -10.83 4.41 18.83
C GLU A 227 -11.20 5.80 18.25
N VAL A 228 -12.46 6.03 17.91
CA VAL A 228 -12.96 7.36 17.52
C VAL A 228 -13.15 8.22 18.77
N SER A 229 -12.02 8.77 19.22
CA SER A 229 -11.75 9.93 20.09
C SER A 229 -12.86 10.42 21.04
N ASP A 230 -12.44 10.76 22.26
CA ASP A 230 -13.21 11.46 23.30
C ASP A 230 -13.60 12.90 22.92
N ALA A 231 -14.12 13.12 21.72
CA ALA A 231 -14.77 14.37 21.34
C ALA A 231 -16.07 14.53 22.14
N ALA A 232 -15.96 15.07 23.35
CA ALA A 232 -17.08 15.41 24.22
C ALA A 232 -18.05 16.37 23.49
N GLY A 233 -19.27 15.91 23.23
CA GLY A 233 -20.35 16.74 22.70
C GLY A 233 -21.26 16.04 21.68
N TRP A 234 -22.31 16.74 21.24
CA TRP A 234 -23.28 16.24 20.26
C TRP A 234 -22.65 15.89 18.90
N ARG A 235 -21.50 16.50 18.55
CA ARG A 235 -20.71 16.17 17.35
C ARG A 235 -20.10 14.77 17.43
N GLY A 236 -19.60 14.37 18.60
CA GLY A 236 -19.08 13.01 18.84
C GLY A 236 -20.19 11.94 18.76
N LEU A 237 -21.41 12.26 19.22
CA LEU A 237 -22.56 11.36 19.11
C LEU A 237 -23.07 11.17 17.66
N LEU A 238 -23.10 12.23 16.85
CA LEU A 238 -23.45 12.17 15.42
C LEU A 238 -22.35 11.48 14.58
N GLN A 239 -21.08 11.76 14.88
CA GLN A 239 -19.95 11.06 14.26
C GLN A 239 -19.92 9.56 14.60
N ARG A 240 -20.27 9.17 15.83
CA ARG A 240 -20.25 7.76 16.27
C ARG A 240 -21.30 6.87 15.62
N ARG A 241 -22.47 7.39 15.23
CA ARG A 241 -23.59 6.54 14.75
C ARG A 241 -23.96 6.72 13.28
N VAL A 242 -23.65 7.87 12.69
CA VAL A 242 -23.92 8.18 11.28
C VAL A 242 -22.61 8.46 10.52
N GLY A 243 -21.53 8.80 11.23
CA GLY A 243 -20.23 9.11 10.63
C GLY A 243 -19.56 7.89 10.02
N MET A 244 -19.18 6.89 10.82
CA MET A 244 -18.27 5.84 10.34
C MET A 244 -18.85 4.89 9.29
N GLU A 245 -20.09 4.40 9.44
CA GLU A 245 -20.74 3.58 8.40
C GLU A 245 -20.86 4.35 7.07
N ARG A 246 -21.14 5.66 7.15
CA ARG A 246 -21.14 6.54 6.00
C ARG A 246 -19.74 6.71 5.44
N GLU A 247 -18.71 6.93 6.26
CA GLU A 247 -17.32 7.05 5.81
C GLU A 247 -16.84 5.78 5.09
N ILE A 248 -17.16 4.60 5.61
CA ILE A 248 -16.92 3.29 4.96
C ILE A 248 -17.65 3.21 3.62
N THR A 249 -18.94 3.58 3.59
CA THR A 249 -19.73 3.57 2.34
C THR A 249 -19.18 4.54 1.31
N MET A 250 -18.78 5.75 1.74
CA MET A 250 -18.15 6.76 0.90
C MET A 250 -16.82 6.24 0.34
N LEU A 251 -16.00 5.59 1.18
CA LEU A 251 -14.73 5.01 0.76
C LEU A 251 -14.94 3.94 -0.31
N LYS A 252 -15.81 2.95 -0.06
CA LYS A 252 -16.16 1.91 -1.03
C LYS A 252 -16.64 2.51 -2.35
N TRP A 253 -17.54 3.49 -2.28
CA TRP A 253 -18.06 4.17 -3.46
C TRP A 253 -16.97 4.90 -4.25
N TYR A 254 -16.15 5.69 -3.57
CA TYR A 254 -15.10 6.49 -4.18
C TYR A 254 -13.99 5.62 -4.80
N GLU A 255 -13.40 4.74 -4.00
CA GLU A 255 -12.33 3.84 -4.43
C GLU A 255 -12.83 2.84 -5.47
N GLY A 256 -14.04 2.32 -5.30
CA GLY A 256 -14.67 1.45 -6.29
C GLY A 256 -14.74 2.11 -7.66
N ARG A 257 -15.30 3.32 -7.75
CA ARG A 257 -15.39 4.04 -9.05
C ARG A 257 -14.02 4.38 -9.62
N ARG A 258 -13.08 4.80 -8.76
CA ARG A 258 -11.70 5.12 -9.17
C ARG A 258 -11.01 3.90 -9.77
N LEU A 259 -11.12 2.75 -9.12
CA LEU A 259 -10.51 1.50 -9.56
C LEU A 259 -11.22 0.88 -10.76
N GLU A 260 -12.54 0.99 -10.88
CA GLU A 260 -13.28 0.59 -12.08
C GLU A 260 -12.80 1.37 -13.32
N ALA A 261 -12.64 2.69 -13.19
CA ALA A 261 -12.10 3.52 -14.26
C ALA A 261 -10.64 3.17 -14.60
N ALA A 262 -9.82 2.92 -13.58
CA ALA A 262 -8.42 2.52 -13.75
C ALA A 262 -8.27 1.13 -14.41
N HIS A 263 -9.12 0.18 -14.06
CA HIS A 263 -9.12 -1.18 -14.62
C HIS A 263 -9.34 -1.16 -16.14
N ALA A 264 -10.24 -0.31 -16.63
CA ALA A 264 -10.56 -0.18 -18.04
C ALA A 264 -9.35 0.26 -18.91
N VAL A 265 -8.30 0.79 -18.30
CA VAL A 265 -7.10 1.30 -18.96
C VAL A 265 -5.80 0.74 -18.35
N ALA A 266 -5.86 -0.40 -17.65
CA ALA A 266 -4.76 -0.94 -16.87
C ALA A 266 -3.49 -1.27 -17.68
N ASP A 267 -3.63 -1.50 -18.99
CA ASP A 267 -2.51 -1.81 -19.90
C ASP A 267 -1.78 -0.56 -20.43
N ASP A 268 -2.33 0.64 -20.24
CA ASP A 268 -1.70 1.90 -20.63
C ASP A 268 -1.25 2.66 -19.36
N PRO A 269 0.05 2.76 -19.08
CA PRO A 269 0.54 3.38 -17.85
C PRO A 269 0.20 4.88 -17.77
N VAL A 270 0.09 5.58 -18.90
CA VAL A 270 -0.26 7.01 -18.91
C VAL A 270 -1.75 7.18 -18.61
N ALA A 271 -2.60 6.38 -19.26
CA ALA A 271 -4.04 6.42 -19.01
C ALA A 271 -4.38 5.92 -17.59
N LEU A 272 -3.70 4.89 -17.09
CA LEU A 272 -3.82 4.38 -15.73
C LEU A 272 -3.45 5.43 -14.70
N ALA A 273 -2.33 6.15 -14.90
CA ALA A 273 -1.95 7.26 -14.03
C ALA A 273 -3.02 8.36 -14.02
N ALA A 274 -3.52 8.73 -15.20
CA ALA A 274 -4.58 9.74 -15.32
C ALA A 274 -5.89 9.31 -14.61
N ALA A 275 -6.25 8.01 -14.67
CA ALA A 275 -7.42 7.48 -13.98
C ALA A 275 -7.26 7.49 -12.45
N LEU A 276 -6.07 7.16 -11.94
CA LEU A 276 -5.78 7.15 -10.50
C LEU A 276 -5.56 8.54 -9.90
N ALA A 277 -5.26 9.55 -10.73
CA ALA A 277 -5.06 10.93 -10.30
C ALA A 277 -6.37 11.68 -9.96
N GLN A 278 -7.55 11.07 -10.14
CA GLN A 278 -8.83 11.77 -10.05
C GLN A 278 -9.56 11.60 -8.70
N PRO A 279 -10.30 12.62 -8.25
CA PRO A 279 -10.20 14.05 -8.56
C PRO A 279 -9.18 14.74 -7.61
N PRO A 280 -8.74 15.98 -7.91
CA PRO A 280 -7.80 16.70 -7.04
C PRO A 280 -8.39 16.95 -5.63
N PRO A 281 -7.54 17.23 -4.60
CA PRO A 281 -7.95 17.30 -3.20
C PRO A 281 -9.19 18.16 -2.90
N GLU A 282 -9.36 19.27 -3.62
CA GLU A 282 -10.50 20.19 -3.49
C GLU A 282 -11.82 19.62 -4.02
N GLN A 283 -11.76 18.64 -4.92
CA GLN A 283 -12.90 17.94 -5.51
C GLN A 283 -13.17 16.59 -4.82
N LEU A 284 -12.35 16.22 -3.82
CA LEU A 284 -12.60 15.02 -3.05
C LEU A 284 -13.96 15.10 -2.34
N PRO A 285 -14.68 13.98 -2.24
CA PRO A 285 -15.92 13.92 -1.49
C PRO A 285 -15.77 14.48 -0.07
N ASN A 286 -16.86 14.99 0.50
CA ASN A 286 -16.90 15.49 1.87
C ASN A 286 -16.92 14.32 2.86
N SER A 287 -15.81 13.58 2.91
CA SER A 287 -15.55 12.42 3.75
C SER A 287 -14.20 12.64 4.41
N LEU A 288 -14.16 12.53 5.74
CA LEU A 288 -12.92 12.66 6.50
C LEU A 288 -11.97 11.51 6.17
N LEU A 289 -12.53 10.31 6.00
CA LEU A 289 -11.77 9.10 5.71
C LEU A 289 -11.11 9.18 4.32
N ILE A 290 -11.87 9.51 3.27
CA ILE A 290 -11.31 9.72 1.93
C ILE A 290 -10.23 10.80 1.94
N ARG A 291 -10.48 11.94 2.58
CA ARG A 291 -9.52 13.05 2.60
C ARG A 291 -8.24 12.74 3.40
N ALA A 292 -8.34 11.91 4.43
CA ALA A 292 -7.19 11.46 5.20
C ALA A 292 -6.34 10.43 4.45
N MET A 293 -6.97 9.62 3.58
CA MET A 293 -6.34 8.49 2.91
C MET A 293 -6.10 8.69 1.43
N ALA A 294 -6.51 9.83 0.86
CA ALA A 294 -6.23 10.21 -0.52
C ALA A 294 -4.72 10.39 -0.71
N PHE A 295 -4.03 9.28 -0.94
CA PHE A 295 -2.63 9.24 -1.32
C PHE A 295 -2.55 9.32 -2.83
N ASP A 296 -1.77 10.28 -3.32
CA ASP A 296 -1.51 10.40 -4.76
C ASP A 296 -0.52 9.31 -5.20
N ILE A 297 -1.09 8.17 -5.61
CA ILE A 297 -0.35 7.06 -6.20
C ILE A 297 -0.10 7.25 -7.70
N SER A 298 -0.77 8.21 -8.34
CA SER A 298 -0.67 8.41 -9.79
C SER A 298 0.76 8.73 -10.22
N GLY A 299 1.48 9.53 -9.42
CA GLY A 299 2.89 9.85 -9.63
C GLY A 299 3.84 8.65 -9.51
N LYS A 300 3.37 7.50 -8.99
CA LYS A 300 4.16 6.26 -8.89
C LYS A 300 3.98 5.33 -10.08
N VAL A 301 2.91 5.48 -10.85
CA VAL A 301 2.63 4.66 -12.04
C VAL A 301 3.73 4.82 -13.08
N GLY A 302 4.12 6.06 -13.38
CA GLY A 302 5.19 6.35 -14.34
C GLY A 302 6.53 5.76 -13.92
N SER A 303 6.93 5.95 -12.65
CA SER A 303 8.16 5.36 -12.12
C SER A 303 8.13 3.83 -12.13
N PHE A 304 6.98 3.21 -11.84
CA PHE A 304 6.80 1.76 -11.92
C PHE A 304 6.96 1.26 -13.35
N ALA A 305 6.30 1.89 -14.32
CA ALA A 305 6.39 1.54 -15.73
C ALA A 305 7.83 1.67 -16.25
N GLU A 306 8.53 2.75 -15.90
CA GLU A 306 9.94 2.95 -16.25
C GLU A 306 10.84 1.86 -15.66
N MET A 307 10.64 1.48 -14.38
CA MET A 307 11.39 0.38 -13.76
C MET A 307 11.13 -0.96 -14.46
N VAL A 308 9.88 -1.25 -14.83
CA VAL A 308 9.52 -2.45 -15.59
C VAL A 308 10.20 -2.47 -16.96
N GLU A 309 10.16 -1.36 -17.70
CA GLU A 309 10.79 -1.25 -19.02
C GLU A 309 12.30 -1.46 -18.94
N ARG A 310 12.98 -0.83 -17.98
CA ARG A 310 14.43 -1.02 -17.76
C ARG A 310 14.77 -2.46 -17.43
N TYR A 311 13.95 -3.12 -16.60
CA TYR A 311 14.18 -4.52 -16.24
C TYR A 311 13.93 -5.47 -17.41
N ASP A 312 12.86 -5.26 -18.18
CA ASP A 312 12.55 -6.03 -19.40
C ASP A 312 13.66 -5.89 -20.45
N ALA A 313 14.23 -4.69 -20.62
CA ALA A 313 15.38 -4.46 -21.48
C ALA A 313 16.63 -5.22 -21.02
N PHE A 314 16.86 -5.33 -19.71
CA PHE A 314 18.00 -6.06 -19.14
C PHE A 314 17.90 -7.58 -19.35
N VAL A 315 16.70 -8.16 -19.25
CA VAL A 315 16.53 -9.63 -19.28
C VAL A 315 16.40 -10.24 -20.69
N ARG A 316 16.28 -9.41 -21.72
CA ARG A 316 16.19 -9.80 -23.14
C ARG A 316 17.57 -10.06 -23.75
#